data_AF-A0A0B8QR73-F1
#
_entry.id   AF-A0A0B8QR73-F1
#
_cell.length_a   1.000
_cell.length_b   1.000
_cell.length_c   1.000
_cell.angle_alpha   90.00
_cell.angle_beta   90.00
_cell.angle_gamma   90.00
#
_symmetry.space_group_name_H-M   'P 1'
#
loop_
_entity.id
_entity.type
_entity.pdbx_description
1 polymer ?
#
loop_
_entity_poly.entity_id
_entity_poly.type
_entity_poly.pdbx_seq_one_letter_code
_entity_poly.pdbx_strand_id
1 'polypeptide(L)'
;MSCERCGFIHNCVCEAKPLVESPFELVLLYHPNELRRATNTGKLLASCLTQVSQYEWSRTEPPVELLERIKQHGNAKLLFPSETALH
;
A
#
# COMPACT_ATOMS: atom_id res chain seq x y z
N MET A 1 1.18 -18.78 -16.11
CA MET A 1 1.25 -17.31 -16.26
C MET A 1 0.69 -16.67 -14.99
N SER A 2 1.22 -15.51 -14.58
CA SER A 2 0.66 -14.77 -13.43
C SER A 2 -0.69 -14.14 -13.78
N CYS A 3 -1.58 -14.03 -12.80
CA CYS A 3 -2.82 -13.27 -12.95
C CYS A 3 -2.49 -11.77 -13.17
N GLU A 4 -3.05 -11.16 -14.21
CA GLU A 4 -2.79 -9.74 -14.54
C GLU A 4 -3.36 -8.76 -13.51
N ARG A 5 -4.37 -9.18 -12.73
CA ARG A 5 -5.01 -8.35 -11.71
C ARG A 5 -4.28 -8.39 -10.37
N CYS A 6 -4.00 -9.58 -9.84
CA CYS A 6 -3.40 -9.73 -8.52
C CYS A 6 -1.90 -10.07 -8.54
N GLY A 7 -1.32 -10.44 -9.69
CA GLY A 7 0.10 -10.78 -9.83
C GLY A 7 0.50 -12.19 -9.37
N PHE A 8 -0.41 -12.96 -8.74
CA PHE A 8 -0.10 -14.31 -8.25
C PHE A 8 0.03 -15.32 -9.39
N ILE A 9 1.03 -16.21 -9.28
CA ILE A 9 1.28 -17.30 -10.25
C ILE A 9 0.37 -18.50 -9.97
N HIS A 10 0.17 -18.82 -8.68
CA HIS A 10 -0.74 -19.86 -8.21
C HIS A 10 -1.69 -19.25 -7.18
N ASN A 11 -2.91 -19.79 -7.05
CA ASN A 11 -3.93 -19.32 -6.11
C ASN A 11 -4.31 -17.85 -6.34
N CYS A 12 -4.92 -17.58 -7.50
CA CYS A 12 -5.51 -16.26 -7.76
C CYS A 12 -6.54 -15.91 -6.66
N VAL A 13 -6.39 -14.74 -6.06
CA VAL A 13 -7.28 -14.27 -4.97
C VAL A 13 -8.33 -13.27 -5.43
N CYS A 14 -8.44 -13.00 -6.74
CA CYS A 14 -9.31 -11.94 -7.26
C CYS A 14 -10.79 -12.13 -6.92
N GLU A 15 -11.27 -13.37 -6.87
CA GLU A 15 -12.66 -13.70 -6.55
C GLU A 15 -12.93 -13.76 -5.05
N ALA A 16 -11.89 -14.03 -4.26
CA ALA A 16 -11.99 -14.15 -2.81
C ALA A 16 -11.69 -12.84 -2.06
N LYS A 17 -11.07 -11.85 -2.72
CA LYS A 17 -10.73 -10.59 -2.08
C LYS A 17 -12.01 -9.83 -1.70
N PRO A 18 -12.11 -9.28 -0.49
CA PRO A 18 -13.22 -8.43 -0.12
C PRO A 18 -13.08 -7.04 -0.77
N LEU A 19 -14.20 -6.35 -0.93
CA LEU A 19 -14.20 -4.89 -1.02
C LEU A 19 -14.44 -4.35 0.39
N VAL A 20 -13.54 -3.51 0.88
CA VAL A 20 -13.54 -2.99 2.24
C VAL A 20 -13.67 -1.48 2.18
N GLU A 21 -14.74 -0.97 2.78
CA GLU A 21 -14.83 0.45 3.11
C GLU A 21 -14.19 0.68 4.47
N SER A 22 -13.33 1.69 4.56
CA SER A 22 -12.63 2.06 5.78
C SER A 22 -13.02 3.46 6.25
N PRO A 23 -13.10 3.72 7.55
CA PRO A 23 -13.31 5.06 8.10
C PRO A 23 -12.04 5.91 8.06
N PHE A 24 -10.96 5.38 7.49
CA PHE A 24 -9.67 6.01 7.33
C PHE A 24 -9.20 5.87 5.89
N GLU A 25 -8.37 6.81 5.45
CA GLU A 25 -7.62 6.65 4.21
C GLU A 25 -6.32 5.90 4.49
N LEU A 26 -6.04 4.89 3.67
CA LEU A 26 -4.76 4.19 3.70
C LEU A 26 -3.80 4.84 2.71
N VAL A 27 -2.67 5.33 3.21
CA VAL A 27 -1.57 5.76 2.35
C VAL A 27 -0.48 4.69 2.36
N LEU A 28 -0.15 4.20 1.18
CA LEU A 28 0.93 3.23 0.97
C LEU A 28 2.16 3.95 0.43
N LEU A 29 3.28 3.77 1.12
CA LEU A 29 4.56 4.40 0.82
C LEU A 29 5.55 3.31 0.41
N TYR A 30 6.04 3.34 -0.83
CA TYR A 30 6.83 2.25 -1.40
C TYR A 30 8.20 2.71 -1.85
N HIS A 31 9.23 1.88 -1.69
CA HIS A 31 10.43 2.06 -2.47
C HIS A 31 10.14 1.69 -3.95
N PRO A 32 10.67 2.39 -4.97
CA PRO A 32 10.39 2.09 -6.39
C PRO A 32 10.66 0.63 -6.80
N ASN A 33 11.60 -0.03 -6.13
CA ASN A 33 11.90 -1.46 -6.33
C ASN A 33 10.78 -2.41 -5.86
N GLU A 34 9.95 -2.01 -4.91
CA GLU A 34 8.87 -2.84 -4.35
C GLU A 34 7.62 -2.85 -5.22
N LEU A 35 7.38 -1.78 -5.99
CA LEU A 35 6.29 -1.72 -6.96
C LEU A 35 6.41 -2.81 -8.02
N ARG A 36 7.63 -3.25 -8.32
CA ARG A 36 7.90 -4.33 -9.29
C ARG A 36 7.65 -5.73 -8.71
N ARG A 37 7.53 -5.90 -7.39
CA ARG A 37 7.27 -7.22 -6.78
C ARG A 37 5.82 -7.63 -7.01
N ALA A 38 5.62 -8.80 -7.60
CA ALA A 38 4.28 -9.31 -7.93
C ALA A 38 3.44 -9.57 -6.67
N THR A 39 4.04 -10.10 -5.60
CA THR A 39 3.39 -10.49 -4.35
C THR A 39 3.47 -9.45 -3.23
N ASN A 40 3.56 -8.16 -3.58
CA ASN A 40 3.55 -7.08 -2.58
C ASN A 40 2.15 -7.00 -1.92
N THR A 41 2.07 -7.21 -0.60
CA THR A 41 0.82 -7.10 0.19
C THR A 41 0.12 -5.75 -0.02
N GLY A 42 0.87 -4.68 -0.26
CA GLY A 42 0.34 -3.38 -0.60
C GLY A 42 -0.53 -3.37 -1.87
N LYS A 43 -0.19 -4.15 -2.90
CA LYS A 43 -1.03 -4.29 -4.10
C LYS A 43 -2.36 -4.98 -3.79
N LEU A 44 -2.33 -5.98 -2.90
CA LEU A 44 -3.54 -6.64 -2.43
C LEU A 44 -4.42 -5.66 -1.66
N LEU A 45 -3.84 -4.90 -0.71
CA LEU A 45 -4.56 -3.86 0.04
C LEU A 45 -5.19 -2.81 -0.89
N ALA A 46 -4.42 -2.31 -1.86
CA ALA A 46 -4.90 -1.35 -2.85
C ALA A 46 -6.06 -1.89 -3.70
N SER A 47 -6.14 -3.20 -3.90
CA SER A 47 -7.24 -3.83 -4.62
C SER A 47 -8.48 -4.13 -3.75
N CYS A 48 -8.35 -4.08 -2.42
CA CYS A 48 -9.42 -4.38 -1.48
C CYS A 48 -10.06 -3.12 -0.90
N LEU A 49 -9.32 -2.04 -0.70
CA LEU A 49 -9.80 -0.81 -0.07
C LEU A 49 -10.26 0.22 -1.10
N THR A 50 -11.32 0.97 -0.78
CA THR A 50 -11.84 2.04 -1.64
C THR A 50 -11.10 3.36 -1.47
N GLN A 51 -10.49 3.61 -0.31
CA GLN A 51 -9.77 4.84 0.03
C GLN A 51 -8.29 4.55 0.23
N VAL A 52 -7.57 4.37 -0.88
CA VAL A 52 -6.15 4.02 -0.86
C VAL A 52 -5.36 4.87 -1.85
N SER A 53 -4.32 5.51 -1.35
CA SER A 53 -3.39 6.34 -2.14
C SER A 53 -1.99 5.73 -2.09
N GLN A 54 -1.21 5.86 -3.16
CA GLN A 54 0.14 5.30 -3.24
C GLN A 54 1.14 6.40 -3.57
N TYR A 55 2.26 6.42 -2.84
CA TYR A 55 3.36 7.36 -3.08
C TYR A 55 4.68 6.61 -3.14
N GLU A 56 5.56 7.07 -4.01
CA GLU A 56 6.94 6.61 -4.03
C GLU A 56 7.73 7.27 -2.90
N TRP A 57 8.50 6.45 -2.19
CA TRP A 57 9.40 6.89 -1.15
C TRP A 57 10.77 7.20 -1.73
N SER A 58 11.28 8.36 -1.37
CA SER A 58 12.67 8.74 -1.60
C SER A 58 13.23 9.38 -0.34
N ARG A 59 14.47 9.00 -0.02
CA ARG A 59 15.21 9.54 1.14
C ARG A 59 15.59 11.01 0.96
N THR A 60 15.87 11.42 -0.28
CA THR A 60 16.36 12.77 -0.60
C THR A 60 15.26 13.68 -1.15
N GLU A 61 14.25 13.11 -1.80
CA GLU A 61 13.19 13.85 -2.48
C GLU A 61 11.81 13.32 -2.04
N PRO A 62 11.35 13.67 -0.83
CA PRO A 62 10.07 13.16 -0.32
C PRO A 62 8.90 13.66 -1.19
N PRO A 63 7.84 12.85 -1.35
CA PRO A 63 6.67 13.22 -2.16
C PRO A 63 5.93 14.42 -1.56
N VAL A 64 6.03 15.56 -2.24
CA VAL A 64 5.48 16.86 -1.76
C VAL A 64 3.97 16.78 -1.52
N GLU A 65 3.22 16.13 -2.41
CA GLU A 65 1.77 15.96 -2.27
C GLU A 65 1.38 15.21 -0.99
N LEU A 66 2.15 14.18 -0.62
CA LEU A 66 1.91 13.45 0.63
C LEU A 66 2.20 14.33 1.85
N LEU A 67 3.27 15.12 1.81
CA LEU A 67 3.61 16.04 2.91
C LEU A 67 2.51 17.09 3.13
N GLU A 68 2.00 17.68 2.06
CA GLU A 68 0.89 18.65 2.15
C GLU A 68 -0.40 18.00 2.66
N ARG A 69 -0.69 16.79 2.19
CA ARG A 69 -1.83 15.99 2.68
C ARG A 69 -1.73 15.70 4.17
N ILE A 70 -0.56 15.28 4.68
CA ILE A 70 -0.36 15.05 6.12
C ILE A 70 -0.57 16.34 6.92
N LYS A 71 -0.14 17.51 6.43
CA LYS A 71 -0.37 18.80 7.09
C LYS A 71 -1.86 19.15 7.18
N GLN A 72 -2.65 18.79 6.16
CA GLN A 72 -4.11 18.97 6.16
C GLN A 72 -4.82 18.02 7.12
N HIS A 73 -4.23 16.85 7.40
CA HIS A 73 -4.77 15.81 8.27
C HIS A 73 -3.94 15.64 9.55
N GLY A 74 -4.17 16.50 10.55
CA GLY A 74 -3.39 16.53 11.80
C GLY A 74 -3.42 15.27 12.68
N ASN A 75 -4.17 14.24 12.31
CA ASN A 75 -4.27 12.96 13.02
C ASN A 75 -3.59 11.77 12.28
N ALA A 76 -2.81 12.03 11.22
CA ALA A 76 -2.09 10.98 10.49
C ALA A 76 -1.23 10.11 11.44
N LYS A 77 -1.28 8.79 11.23
CA LYS A 77 -0.53 7.79 12.02
C LYS A 77 0.38 6.99 11.10
N LEU A 78 1.60 6.73 11.56
CA LEU A 78 2.54 5.85 10.88
C LEU A 78 2.31 4.43 11.35
N LEU A 79 1.87 3.56 10.44
CA LEU A 79 1.90 2.12 10.64
C LEU A 79 3.25 1.59 10.17
N PHE A 80 4.04 1.09 11.11
CA PHE A 80 5.35 0.49 10.83
C PHE A 80 5.44 -0.84 11.58
N PRO A 81 6.14 -1.85 11.04
CA PRO A 81 6.35 -3.11 11.75
C PRO A 81 6.91 -2.87 13.16
N SER A 82 6.47 -3.68 14.14
CA SER A 82 7.08 -3.62 15.47
C SER A 82 8.54 -4.09 15.41
N GLU A 83 9.30 -3.76 16.45
CA GLU A 83 10.71 -4.18 16.57
C GLU A 83 10.89 -5.70 16.47
N THR A 84 9.86 -6.48 16.85
CA THR A 84 9.85 -7.94 16.80
C THR A 84 9.44 -8.54 15.45
N ALA A 85 9.09 -7.72 14.45
CA ALA A 85 8.60 -8.20 13.16
C ALA A 85 9.68 -8.81 12.26
N LEU A 86 10.95 -8.76 12.67
CA LEU A 86 12.10 -9.29 11.95
C LEU A 86 12.43 -10.76 12.31
N HIS A 87 11.59 -11.43 13.08
CA HIS A 87 11.80 -12.81 13.54
C HIS A 87 10.94 -13.82 12.77
#